data_AF-A0A2D6PHS0-F1
#
_entry.id   AF-A0A2D6PHS0-F1
#
_cell.length_a   1.000
_cell.length_b   1.000
_cell.length_c   1.000
_cell.angle_alpha   90.00
_cell.angle_beta   90.00
_cell.angle_gamma   90.00
#
_symmetry.space_group_name_H-M   'P 1'
#
loop_
_entity.id
_entity.type
_entity.pdbx_description
1 polymer ?
#
loop_
_entity_poly.entity_id
_entity_poly.type
_entity_poly.pdbx_seq_one_letter_code
_entity_poly.pdbx_strand_id
1 'polypeptide(L)'
;MEIQIKAIIEILGKPKEHVEETLKKVLNELSERKGVTVLHKEVAETKELEKFFSTYVDLELKLDELDNLIDFCFDFLPSSVEILKPEKINMESHAFAEYMNDLLAKLHQHSMIIRNLHAENIAMKEKLGEKN
;
A
#
# COMPACT_ATOMS: atom_id res chain seq x y z
N MET A 1 -10.97 -10.98 17.18
CA MET A 1 -11.99 -9.91 17.06
C MET A 1 -12.27 -9.77 15.58
N GLU A 2 -13.46 -10.07 15.09
CA GLU A 2 -13.68 -10.03 13.63
C GLU A 2 -13.75 -8.58 13.12
N ILE A 3 -12.80 -8.22 12.27
CA ILE A 3 -12.76 -6.93 11.56
C ILE A 3 -13.07 -7.19 10.09
N GLN A 4 -13.95 -6.37 9.51
CA GLN A 4 -14.22 -6.39 8.08
C GLN A 4 -13.85 -5.02 7.52
N ILE A 5 -13.10 -5.01 6.43
CA ILE A 5 -12.66 -3.79 5.77
C ILE A 5 -12.94 -3.83 4.28
N LYS A 6 -13.07 -2.64 3.70
CA LYS A 6 -12.83 -2.41 2.27
C LYS A 6 -11.47 -1.74 2.09
N ALA A 7 -10.74 -2.15 1.06
CA ALA A 7 -9.46 -1.56 0.72
C ALA A 7 -9.27 -1.50 -0.79
N ILE A 8 -8.60 -0.44 -1.25
CA ILE A 8 -8.19 -0.31 -2.65
C ILE A 8 -6.68 -0.38 -2.71
N ILE A 9 -6.14 -1.23 -3.58
CA ILE A 9 -4.71 -1.27 -3.90
C ILE A 9 -4.54 -0.86 -5.35
N GLU A 10 -3.74 0.16 -5.61
CA GLU A 10 -3.43 0.68 -6.94
C GLU A 10 -1.97 0.39 -7.30
N ILE A 11 -1.74 -0.01 -8.56
CA ILE A 11 -0.41 -0.25 -9.10
C ILE A 11 -0.25 0.58 -10.36
N LEU A 12 0.79 1.41 -10.35
CA LEU A 12 1.22 2.25 -11.47
C LEU A 12 2.62 1.82 -11.92
N GLY A 13 2.80 1.57 -13.21
CA GLY A 13 4.11 1.13 -13.71
C GLY A 13 4.21 0.97 -15.22
N LYS A 14 5.26 0.28 -15.66
CA LYS A 14 5.51 -0.04 -17.07
C LYS A 14 6.40 -1.28 -17.22
N PRO A 15 6.29 -2.01 -18.35
CA PRO A 15 5.14 -2.09 -19.25
C PRO A 15 3.89 -2.69 -18.58
N LYS A 16 2.79 -2.78 -19.34
CA LYS A 16 1.47 -3.25 -18.89
C LYS A 16 1.55 -4.62 -18.21
N GLU A 17 2.35 -5.55 -18.76
CA GLU A 17 2.48 -6.92 -18.25
C GLU A 17 3.02 -6.94 -16.82
N HIS A 18 4.02 -6.11 -16.51
CA HIS A 18 4.56 -6.04 -15.15
C HIS A 18 3.58 -5.48 -14.13
N VAL A 19 2.71 -4.55 -14.55
CA VAL A 19 1.66 -3.99 -13.69
C VAL A 19 0.66 -5.09 -13.31
N GLU A 20 0.20 -5.85 -14.31
CA GLU A 20 -0.73 -6.97 -14.10
C GLU A 20 -0.10 -8.13 -13.30
N GLU A 21 1.16 -8.46 -13.56
CA GLU A 21 1.90 -9.47 -12.80
C GLU A 21 2.11 -9.05 -11.34
N THR A 22 2.41 -7.78 -11.10
CA THR A 22 2.59 -7.27 -9.73
C THR A 22 1.27 -7.32 -8.97
N LEU A 23 0.15 -6.97 -9.62
CA LEU A 23 -1.18 -7.12 -9.00
C LEU A 23 -1.47 -8.57 -8.64
N LYS A 24 -1.15 -9.51 -9.54
CA LYS A 24 -1.30 -10.95 -9.27
C LYS A 24 -0.46 -11.41 -8.09
N LYS A 25 0.79 -10.94 -7.97
CA LYS A 25 1.66 -11.25 -6.82
C LYS A 25 1.06 -10.75 -5.51
N VAL A 26 0.62 -9.48 -5.49
CA VAL A 26 -0.07 -8.90 -4.33
C VAL A 26 -1.28 -9.75 -3.92
N LEU A 27 -2.12 -10.15 -4.88
CA LEU A 27 -3.29 -10.98 -4.59
C LEU A 27 -2.94 -12.39 -4.10
N ASN A 28 -1.87 -12.99 -4.63
CA ASN A 28 -1.40 -14.30 -4.17
C ASN A 28 -0.86 -14.22 -2.74
N GLU A 29 0.01 -13.26 -2.46
CA GLU A 29 0.54 -13.01 -1.11
C GLU A 29 -0.58 -12.75 -0.09
N LEU A 30 -1.60 -11.99 -0.49
CA LEU A 30 -2.77 -11.74 0.35
C LEU A 30 -3.56 -13.02 0.64
N SER A 31 -3.70 -13.91 -0.35
CA SER A 31 -4.45 -15.16 -0.21
C SER A 31 -3.76 -16.20 0.68
N GLU A 32 -2.42 -16.12 0.79
CA GLU A 32 -1.60 -17.00 1.63
C GLU A 32 -1.40 -16.45 3.05
N ARG A 33 -1.79 -15.20 3.30
CA ARG A 33 -1.58 -14.52 4.57
C ARG A 33 -2.54 -15.09 5.64
N LYS A 34 -1.94 -15.58 6.74
CA LYS A 34 -2.70 -16.01 7.92
C LYS A 34 -3.41 -14.81 8.56
N GLY A 35 -4.63 -15.03 9.06
CA GLY A 35 -5.42 -13.98 9.70
C GLY A 35 -6.13 -13.05 8.72
N VAL A 36 -6.02 -13.28 7.41
CA VAL A 36 -6.68 -12.51 6.35
C VAL A 36 -7.50 -13.44 5.48
N THR A 37 -8.77 -13.11 5.27
CA THR A 37 -9.67 -13.82 4.36
C THR A 37 -10.23 -12.84 3.34
N VAL A 38 -10.02 -13.11 2.06
CA VAL A 38 -10.61 -12.31 0.97
C VAL A 38 -12.06 -12.71 0.79
N LEU A 39 -12.99 -11.80 1.10
CA LEU A 39 -14.44 -12.00 0.93
C LEU A 39 -14.89 -11.62 -0.48
N HIS A 40 -14.37 -10.50 -0.99
CA HIS A 40 -14.65 -10.01 -2.34
C HIS A 40 -13.39 -9.43 -2.95
N LYS A 41 -13.27 -9.54 -4.28
CA LYS A 41 -12.23 -8.88 -5.06
C LYS A 41 -12.77 -8.50 -6.43
N GLU A 42 -12.55 -7.25 -6.82
CA GLU A 42 -12.85 -6.73 -8.15
C GLU A 42 -11.60 -6.08 -8.71
N VAL A 43 -11.03 -6.68 -9.75
CA VAL A 43 -9.83 -6.16 -10.43
C VAL A 43 -10.28 -5.29 -11.60
N ALA A 44 -9.85 -4.04 -11.59
CA ALA A 44 -10.12 -3.12 -12.68
C ALA A 44 -9.23 -3.41 -13.90
N GLU A 45 -9.75 -3.15 -15.10
CA GLU A 45 -8.97 -3.25 -16.31
C GLU A 45 -7.77 -2.29 -16.30
N THR A 46 -6.60 -2.80 -16.68
CA THR A 46 -5.39 -2.00 -16.80
C THR A 46 -5.53 -0.98 -17.91
N LYS A 47 -5.38 0.31 -17.58
CA LYS A 47 -5.51 1.43 -18.50
C LYS A 47 -4.17 2.14 -18.68
N GLU A 48 -3.95 2.66 -19.88
CA GLU A 48 -2.82 3.56 -20.14
C GLU A 48 -3.14 4.95 -19.55
N LEU A 49 -2.20 5.46 -18.77
CA LEU A 49 -2.26 6.75 -18.09
C LEU A 49 -0.99 7.53 -18.45
N GLU A 50 -1.13 8.42 -19.43
CA GLU A 50 -0.03 9.17 -20.05
C GLU A 50 1.13 8.29 -20.56
N LYS A 51 2.17 8.07 -19.75
CA LYS A 51 3.38 7.30 -20.07
C LYS A 51 3.49 5.99 -19.27
N PHE A 52 2.47 5.68 -18.48
CA PHE A 52 2.43 4.53 -17.58
C PHE A 52 1.15 3.73 -17.79
N PHE A 53 1.09 2.56 -17.17
CA PHE A 53 -0.11 1.75 -17.04
C PHE A 53 -0.53 1.72 -15.58
N SER A 54 -1.84 1.88 -15.34
CA SER A 54 -2.43 1.77 -14.00
C SER A 54 -3.52 0.69 -13.98
N THR A 55 -3.58 -0.04 -12.88
CA THR A 55 -4.68 -0.94 -12.50
C THR A 55 -4.91 -0.80 -11.01
N TYR A 56 -6.08 -1.19 -10.55
CA TYR A 56 -6.37 -1.29 -9.12
C TYR A 56 -7.24 -2.51 -8.84
N VAL A 57 -7.24 -2.93 -7.57
CA VAL A 57 -8.18 -3.93 -7.06
C VAL A 57 -8.96 -3.35 -5.89
N ASP A 58 -10.28 -3.48 -5.94
CA ASP A 58 -11.19 -3.26 -4.83
C ASP A 58 -11.34 -4.58 -4.06
N LEU A 59 -11.06 -4.56 -2.75
CA LEU A 59 -11.01 -5.72 -1.89
C LEU A 59 -11.98 -5.54 -0.72
N GLU A 60 -12.72 -6.59 -0.41
CA GLU A 60 -13.39 -6.74 0.88
C GLU A 60 -12.70 -7.86 1.65
N LEU A 61 -12.13 -7.52 2.80
CA LEU A 61 -11.32 -8.43 3.61
C LEU A 61 -11.92 -8.63 4.98
N LYS A 62 -11.86 -9.87 5.47
CA LYS A 62 -12.06 -10.22 6.87
C LYS A 62 -10.71 -10.46 7.53
N LEU A 63 -10.50 -9.84 8.67
CA LEU A 63 -9.29 -9.90 9.46
C LEU A 63 -9.62 -10.43 10.85
N ASP A 64 -8.79 -11.33 11.37
CA ASP A 64 -9.04 -12.01 12.66
C ASP A 64 -8.68 -11.12 13.86
N GLU A 65 -7.72 -10.21 13.67
CA GLU A 65 -7.16 -9.32 14.70
C GLU A 65 -6.80 -7.94 14.12
N LEU A 66 -6.66 -6.94 15.01
CA LEU A 66 -6.28 -5.58 14.61
C LEU A 66 -4.86 -5.53 14.05
N ASP A 67 -3.94 -6.35 14.57
CA ASP A 67 -2.57 -6.43 14.06
C ASP A 67 -2.56 -6.77 12.56
N ASN A 68 -3.45 -7.66 12.11
CA ASN A 68 -3.54 -8.01 10.69
C ASN A 68 -3.99 -6.83 9.81
N LEU A 69 -4.79 -5.90 10.35
CA LEU A 69 -5.15 -4.66 9.66
C LEU A 69 -3.94 -3.75 9.51
N ILE A 70 -3.21 -3.54 10.60
CA ILE A 70 -2.04 -2.66 10.61
C ILE A 70 -0.95 -3.22 9.70
N ASP A 71 -0.65 -4.52 9.79
CA ASP A 71 0.29 -5.22 8.92
C ASP A 71 -0.14 -5.12 7.45
N PHE A 72 -1.43 -5.31 7.16
CA PHE A 72 -1.96 -5.15 5.80
C PHE A 72 -1.72 -3.75 5.26
N CYS A 73 -2.02 -2.71 6.04
CA CYS A 73 -1.80 -1.32 5.66
C CYS A 73 -0.32 -1.02 5.43
N PHE A 74 0.56 -1.61 6.24
CA PHE A 74 1.99 -1.39 6.17
C PHE A 74 2.70 -2.14 5.06
N ASP A 75 2.25 -3.33 4.70
CA ASP A 75 2.91 -4.18 3.70
C ASP A 75 2.40 -3.92 2.29
N PHE A 76 1.08 -3.72 2.15
CA PHE A 76 0.46 -3.53 0.85
C PHE A 76 0.19 -2.06 0.49
N LEU A 77 0.36 -1.15 1.46
CA LEU A 77 0.18 0.30 1.29
C LEU A 77 -1.06 0.65 0.44
N PRO A 78 -2.25 0.17 0.84
CA PRO A 78 -3.48 0.44 0.09
C PRO A 78 -3.69 1.96 -0.04
N SER A 79 -4.24 2.38 -1.17
CA SER A 79 -4.56 3.79 -1.42
C SER A 79 -5.74 4.26 -0.55
N SER A 80 -6.61 3.34 -0.14
CA SER A 80 -7.68 3.59 0.83
C SER A 80 -8.00 2.35 1.66
N VAL A 81 -8.47 2.59 2.90
CA VAL A 81 -9.00 1.58 3.80
C VAL A 81 -10.23 2.14 4.52
N GLU A 82 -11.30 1.37 4.53
CA GLU A 82 -12.56 1.67 5.22
C GLU A 82 -12.92 0.49 6.13
N ILE A 83 -13.17 0.77 7.42
CA ILE A 83 -13.59 -0.26 8.37
C ILE A 83 -15.11 -0.40 8.30
N LEU A 84 -15.58 -1.55 7.81
CA LEU A 84 -17.00 -1.88 7.77
C LEU A 84 -17.51 -2.36 9.13
N LYS A 85 -16.68 -3.16 9.84
CA LYS A 85 -16.95 -3.67 11.18
C LYS A 85 -15.65 -3.89 11.95
N PRO A 86 -15.64 -3.76 13.29
CA PRO A 86 -16.71 -3.21 14.13
C PRO A 86 -16.81 -1.68 14.01
N GLU A 87 -17.90 -1.09 14.51
CA GLU A 87 -18.08 0.38 14.55
C GLU A 87 -17.07 1.07 15.49
N LYS A 88 -16.61 0.36 16.52
CA LYS A 88 -15.65 0.86 17.51
C LYS A 88 -14.52 -0.13 17.70
N ILE A 89 -13.29 0.39 17.67
CA ILE A 89 -12.08 -0.35 18.01
C ILE A 89 -11.59 0.20 19.35
N ASN A 90 -11.51 -0.67 20.35
CA ASN A 90 -10.91 -0.35 21.64
C ASN A 90 -9.49 -0.90 21.64
N MET A 91 -8.51 -0.06 21.99
CA MET A 91 -7.11 -0.46 22.09
C MET A 91 -6.42 0.23 23.25
N GLU A 92 -5.42 -0.44 23.80
CA GLU A 92 -4.56 0.13 24.84
C GLU A 92 -3.69 1.23 24.25
N SER A 93 -3.44 2.30 25.02
CA SER A 93 -2.63 3.43 24.56
C SER A 93 -1.20 3.02 24.21
N HIS A 94 -0.67 1.98 24.87
CA HIS A 94 0.66 1.47 24.57
C HIS A 94 0.73 0.82 23.18
N ALA A 95 -0.22 -0.05 22.83
CA ALA A 95 -0.31 -0.68 21.52
C ALA A 95 -0.54 0.36 20.42
N PHE A 96 -1.41 1.35 20.66
CA PHE A 96 -1.59 2.47 19.73
C PHE A 96 -0.28 3.23 19.48
N ALA A 97 0.48 3.51 20.55
CA ALA A 97 1.76 4.19 20.44
C ALA A 97 2.79 3.38 19.64
N GLU A 98 2.79 2.04 19.76
CA GLU A 98 3.63 1.16 18.95
C GLU A 98 3.30 1.29 17.46
N TYR A 99 2.03 1.16 17.06
CA TYR A 99 1.64 1.35 15.65
C TYR A 99 1.98 2.75 15.12
N MET A 100 1.81 3.78 15.93
CA MET A 100 2.18 5.15 15.56
C MET A 100 3.69 5.30 15.34
N ASN A 101 4.50 4.66 16.18
CA ASN A 101 5.96 4.67 16.03
C ASN A 101 6.39 3.93 14.77
N ASP A 102 5.77 2.79 14.44
CA ASP A 102 6.06 2.03 13.22
C ASP A 102 5.67 2.81 11.96
N LEU A 103 4.50 3.47 11.98
CA LEU A 103 4.08 4.38 10.91
C LEU A 103 5.11 5.50 10.72
N LEU A 104 5.52 6.16 11.80
CA LEU A 104 6.51 7.23 11.75
C LEU A 104 7.87 6.73 11.25
N ALA A 105 8.29 5.53 11.64
CA ALA A 105 9.52 4.93 11.16
C ALA A 105 9.48 4.71 9.64
N LYS A 106 8.40 4.11 9.11
CA LYS A 106 8.22 3.92 7.66
C LYS A 106 8.19 5.25 6.91
N LEU A 107 7.42 6.24 7.40
CA LEU A 107 7.35 7.57 6.78
C LEU A 107 8.70 8.29 6.80
N HIS A 108 9.46 8.17 7.90
CA HIS A 108 10.80 8.75 8.00
C HIS A 108 11.76 8.11 6.99
N GLN A 109 11.73 6.78 6.84
CA GLN A 109 12.51 6.07 5.83
C GLN A 109 12.16 6.55 4.41
N HIS A 110 10.87 6.64 4.06
CA HIS A 110 10.43 7.17 2.77
C HIS A 110 10.90 8.61 2.54
N SER A 111 10.80 9.47 3.56
CA SER A 111 11.29 10.86 3.49
C SER A 111 12.79 10.91 3.18
N MET A 112 13.59 10.06 3.84
CA MET A 112 15.03 9.97 3.58
C MET A 112 15.35 9.51 2.16
N ILE A 113 14.64 8.50 1.66
CA ILE A 113 14.79 8.02 0.27
C ILE A 113 14.49 9.15 -0.71
N ILE A 114 13.37 9.86 -0.54
CA ILE A 114 12.97 10.96 -1.43
C ILE A 114 14.01 12.09 -1.39
N ARG A 115 14.49 12.47 -0.21
CA ARG A 115 15.51 13.54 -0.05
C ARG A 115 16.82 13.16 -0.74
N ASN A 116 17.27 11.92 -0.60
CA ASN A 116 18.48 11.43 -1.26
C ASN A 116 18.31 11.42 -2.79
N LEU A 117 17.19 10.87 -3.29
CA LEU A 117 16.87 10.87 -4.72
C LEU A 117 16.81 12.28 -5.30
N HIS A 118 16.24 13.24 -4.57
CA HIS A 118 16.19 14.63 -4.99
C HIS A 118 17.58 15.27 -5.08
N ALA A 119 18.42 15.05 -4.06
CA ALA A 119 19.80 15.53 -4.05
C ALA A 119 20.63 14.95 -5.20
N GLU A 120 20.51 13.64 -5.44
CA GLU A 120 21.16 12.97 -6.57
C GLU A 120 20.64 13.49 -7.92
N ASN A 121 19.34 13.73 -8.05
CA ASN A 121 18.75 14.28 -9.28
C ASN A 121 19.30 15.69 -9.59
N ILE A 122 19.40 16.55 -8.59
CA ILE A 122 20.01 17.88 -8.74
C ILE A 122 21.46 17.74 -9.22
N ALA A 123 22.27 16.93 -8.54
CA ALA A 123 23.68 16.71 -8.90
C ALA A 123 23.85 16.13 -10.31
N MET A 124 22.93 15.26 -10.75
CA MET A 124 22.91 14.72 -12.13
C MET A 124 22.58 15.79 -13.16
N LYS A 125 21.55 16.61 -12.92
CA LYS A 125 21.17 17.71 -13.84
C LYS A 125 22.27 18.73 -14.00
N GLU A 126 22.96 19.08 -12.91
CA GLU A 126 24.12 19.98 -12.96
C GLU A 126 25.25 19.43 -13.85
N LYS A 127 25.55 18.13 -13.75
CA LYS A 127 26.56 17.47 -14.58
C LYS A 127 26.17 17.39 -16.06
N LEU A 128 24.87 17.29 -16.36
CA LEU A 128 24.35 17.22 -17.72
C LEU A 128 24.21 18.61 -18.38
N GLY A 129 24.45 19.69 -17.64
CA GLY A 129 24.36 21.07 -18.16
C GLY A 129 22.93 21.56 -18.39
N GLU A 130 21.92 20.80 -17.97
CA GLU A 130 20.52 21.20 -17.97
C GLU A 130 20.29 22.12 -16.75
N LYS A 131 20.59 23.42 -16.92
CA LYS A 131 20.12 24.44 -15.97
C LYS A 131 18.61 24.61 -16.16
N ASN A 132 17.87 24.49 -15.06
CA ASN A 132 16.44 24.84 -14.97
C ASN A 132 16.18 26.23 -15.54
#